data_AF-A0A3C1HHX1-F1
#
_entry.id   AF-A0A3C1HHX1-F1
#
_cell.length_a   1.000
_cell.length_b   1.000
_cell.length_c   1.000
_cell.angle_alpha   90.00
_cell.angle_beta   90.00
_cell.angle_gamma   90.00
#
_symmetry.space_group_name_H-M   'P 1'
#
loop_
_entity.id
_entity.type
_entity.pdbx_description
1 polymer ?
#
loop_
_entity_poly.entity_id
_entity_poly.type
_entity_poly.pdbx_seq_one_letter_code
_entity_poly.pdbx_strand_id
1 'polypeptide(L)' 'MKKLLMMFGLAAWAVVATGCANVKPWERNTLADYTMRGDRDPLAVANSEHMWFSREGSSGGRGVGGGGCGCN' A
#
# COMPACT_ATOMS: atom_id res chain seq x y z
N MET A 1 3.47 22.92 -34.16
CA MET A 1 2.36 22.40 -33.33
C MET A 1 2.61 20.97 -32.83
N LYS A 2 2.89 19.97 -33.69
CA LYS A 2 3.14 18.58 -33.27
C LYS A 2 4.32 18.41 -32.28
N LYS A 3 5.42 19.14 -32.48
CA LYS A 3 6.58 19.14 -31.56
C LYS A 3 6.23 19.72 -30.17
N LEU A 4 5.40 20.75 -30.13
CA LEU A 4 4.95 21.37 -28.88
C LEU A 4 4.03 20.42 -28.09
N LEU A 5 3.13 19.72 -28.80
CA LEU A 5 2.29 18.66 -28.24
C LEU A 5 3.11 17.48 -27.67
N MET A 6 4.15 17.04 -28.38
CA MET A 6 5.05 15.99 -27.89
C MET A 6 5.83 16.40 -26.63
N MET A 7 6.29 17.66 -26.55
CA MET A 7 6.99 18.15 -25.36
C MET A 7 6.07 18.25 -24.13
N PHE A 8 4.82 18.70 -24.31
CA PHE A 8 3.82 18.67 -23.24
C PHE A 8 3.49 17.25 -22.78
N GLY A 9 3.37 16.30 -23.71
CA GLY A 9 3.14 14.89 -23.39
C GLY A 9 4.27 14.28 -22.56
N LEU A 10 5.53 14.56 -22.90
CA LEU A 10 6.70 14.06 -22.18
C LEU A 10 6.80 14.66 -20.76
N ALA A 11 6.51 15.96 -20.63
CA ALA A 11 6.51 16.64 -19.34
C ALA A 11 5.42 16.09 -18.41
N ALA A 12 4.21 15.83 -18.94
CA ALA A 12 3.13 15.22 -18.17
C ALA A 12 3.49 13.80 -17.69
N TRP A 13 4.15 13.01 -18.53
CA TRP A 13 4.58 11.65 -18.19
C TRP A 13 5.63 11.63 -17.07
N ALA A 14 6.57 12.58 -17.08
CA ALA A 14 7.59 12.70 -16.05
C ALA A 14 7.00 13.00 -14.66
N VAL A 15 5.94 13.82 -14.58
CA VAL A 15 5.29 14.15 -13.30
C VAL A 15 4.66 12.90 -12.67
N VAL A 16 3.95 12.09 -13.46
CA VAL A 16 3.24 10.90 -12.96
C VAL A 16 4.21 9.78 -12.54
N ALA A 17 5.40 9.73 -13.13
CA ALA A 17 6.40 8.71 -12.83
C ALA A 17 7.12 8.88 -11.48
N THR A 18 6.96 10.01 -10.77
CA THR A 18 7.74 10.33 -9.54
C THR A 18 7.08 9.91 -8.23
N GLY A 19 5.92 9.25 -8.25
CA GLY A 19 5.11 8.99 -7.05
C GLY A 19 5.52 7.80 -6.17
N CYS A 20 6.32 6.86 -6.68
CA CYS A 20 6.63 5.61 -5.96
C CYS A 20 8.07 5.58 -5.46
N ALA A 21 8.28 6.04 -4.22
CA ALA A 21 9.54 5.84 -3.50
C ALA A 21 9.42 4.65 -2.55
N ASN A 22 10.32 3.66 -2.69
CA ASN A 22 10.40 2.56 -1.73
C ASN A 22 11.19 3.02 -0.51
N VAL A 23 10.48 3.20 0.62
CA VAL A 23 11.04 3.67 1.89
C VAL A 23 11.01 2.56 2.93
N LYS A 24 11.98 2.57 3.84
CA LYS A 24 12.05 1.60 4.92
C LYS A 24 10.89 1.83 5.90
N PRO A 25 10.42 0.79 6.62
CA PRO A 25 9.24 0.92 7.47
C PRO A 25 9.30 2.04 8.52
N TRP A 26 10.49 2.32 9.08
CA TRP A 26 10.71 3.37 10.08
C TRP A 26 10.79 4.80 9.50
N GLU A 27 10.92 4.94 8.17
CA GLU A 27 10.96 6.25 7.50
C GLU A 27 9.56 6.83 7.28
N ARG A 28 8.51 6.08 7.62
CA ARG A 28 7.10 6.46 7.41
C ARG A 28 6.52 7.37 8.49
N ASN A 29 7.37 7.99 9.31
CA ASN A 29 7.00 8.95 10.36
C ASN A 29 5.88 8.43 11.28
N THR A 30 4.70 9.05 11.29
CA THR A 30 3.57 8.64 12.14
C THR A 30 3.10 7.21 11.88
N LEU A 31 3.24 6.70 10.66
CA LEU A 31 2.90 5.32 10.31
C LEU A 31 3.93 4.30 10.81
N ALA A 32 5.11 4.75 11.24
CA ALA A 32 6.12 3.90 11.89
C ALA A 32 5.84 3.69 13.38
N ASP A 33 4.89 4.44 13.97
CA ASP A 33 4.55 4.31 15.38
C ASP A 33 4.02 2.90 15.70
N TYR A 34 4.43 2.35 16.84
CA TYR A 34 3.93 1.08 17.35
C TYR A 34 2.40 1.07 17.43
N THR A 35 1.77 2.20 17.77
CA THR A 35 0.32 2.33 17.85
C THR A 35 -0.37 2.43 16.49
N MET A 36 0.37 2.41 15.38
CA MET A 36 -0.16 2.35 14.02
C MET A 36 0.13 1.01 13.34
N ARG A 37 0.88 0.12 14.00
CA ARG A 37 1.13 -1.25 13.52
C ARG A 37 -0.15 -2.09 13.55
N GLY A 38 -0.57 -2.57 12.39
CA GLY A 38 -1.73 -3.46 12.23
C GLY A 38 -1.50 -4.90 12.66
N ASP A 39 -0.24 -5.26 12.94
CA ASP A 39 0.24 -6.58 13.35
C ASP A 39 0.68 -6.64 14.83
N ARG A 40 0.44 -5.57 15.61
CA ARG A 40 0.94 -5.46 17.00
C ARG A 40 0.33 -6.50 17.96
N ASP A 41 -0.87 -6.98 17.64
CA ASP A 41 -1.65 -7.91 18.44
C ASP A 41 -1.97 -9.16 17.61
N PRO A 42 -1.23 -10.26 17.80
CA PRO A 42 -1.43 -11.50 17.05
C PRO A 42 -2.81 -12.12 17.25
N LEU A 43 -3.42 -11.94 18.43
CA LEU A 43 -4.74 -12.51 18.73
C LEU A 43 -5.83 -11.74 17.98
N ALA A 44 -5.75 -10.40 17.98
CA ALA A 44 -6.65 -9.57 17.19
C ALA A 44 -6.51 -9.88 15.68
N VAL A 45 -5.28 -10.10 15.20
CA VAL A 45 -5.03 -10.52 13.80
C VAL A 45 -5.72 -11.85 13.52
N ALA A 46 -5.45 -12.89 14.31
CA ALA A 46 -6.06 -14.21 14.11
C ALA A 46 -7.60 -14.14 14.12
N ASN A 47 -8.18 -13.41 15.07
CA ASN A 47 -9.62 -13.24 15.15
C ASN A 47 -10.18 -12.52 13.92
N SER A 48 -9.51 -11.49 13.43
CA SER A 48 -9.90 -10.80 12.19
C SER A 48 -9.85 -11.74 10.98
N GLU A 49 -8.79 -12.53 10.84
CA GLU A 49 -8.67 -13.52 9.76
C GLU A 49 -9.77 -14.57 9.82
N HIS A 50 -10.13 -15.07 11.01
CA HIS A 50 -11.24 -16.00 11.17
C HIS A 50 -12.55 -15.38 10.69
N MET A 51 -12.86 -14.14 11.06
CA MET A 51 -14.05 -13.44 10.60
C MET A 51 -14.05 -13.23 9.08
N TRP A 52 -12.94 -12.79 8.50
CA TRP A 52 -12.81 -12.56 7.06
C TRP A 52 -12.92 -13.86 6.27
N PHE A 53 -12.24 -14.93 6.71
CA PHE A 53 -12.35 -16.23 6.08
C PHE A 53 -13.79 -16.76 6.07
N SER A 54 -14.50 -16.61 7.20
CA SER A 54 -15.90 -17.04 7.30
C SER A 54 -16.85 -16.22 6.42
N ARG A 55 -16.58 -14.94 6.23
CA ARG A 55 -17.47 -14.05 5.46
C ARG A 55 -17.16 -14.04 3.97
N GLU A 56 -15.89 -14.12 3.62
CA GLU A 56 -15.35 -13.66 2.34
C GLU A 56 -14.28 -14.62 1.78
N GLY A 57 -14.21 -15.85 2.27
CA GLY A 57 -13.18 -16.84 1.93
C GLY A 57 -13.03 -17.18 0.43
N SER A 58 -14.03 -16.89 -0.41
CA SER A 58 -13.93 -17.03 -1.88
C SER A 58 -13.30 -15.82 -2.60
N SER A 59 -13.18 -14.68 -1.92
CA SER A 59 -12.67 -13.42 -2.48
C SER A 59 -11.15 -13.21 -2.30
N GLY A 60 -10.49 -14.17 -1.66
CA GLY A 60 -9.08 -14.04 -1.25
C GLY A 60 -8.98 -13.21 0.04
N GLY A 61 -8.41 -13.81 1.08
CA GLY A 61 -8.24 -13.19 2.40
C GLY A 61 -7.35 -11.93 2.38
N ARG A 62 -7.02 -11.41 3.57
CA ARG A 62 -6.39 -10.10 3.76
C ARG A 62 -5.14 -9.88 2.90
N GLY A 63 -5.29 -9.13 1.80
CA GLY A 63 -4.19 -8.67 0.93
C GLY A 63 -3.57 -7.33 1.33
N VAL A 64 -4.04 -6.69 2.40
CA VAL A 64 -3.56 -5.37 2.83
C VAL A 64 -3.58 -5.26 4.35
N GLY A 65 -2.43 -5.01 4.98
CA GLY A 65 -2.44 -4.60 6.39
C GLY A 65 -1.19 -4.91 7.20
N GLY A 66 -0.03 -4.49 6.72
CA GLY A 66 1.22 -4.39 7.46
C GLY A 66 2.24 -3.65 6.60
N GLY A 67 3.25 -3.00 7.19
CA GLY A 67 4.21 -2.11 6.49
C GLY A 67 5.02 -2.71 5.32
N GLY A 68 4.74 -3.94 4.90
CA GLY A 68 5.22 -4.54 3.66
C GLY A 68 4.46 -4.06 2.42
N CYS A 69 4.88 -4.56 1.25
CA CYS A 69 4.48 -4.05 -0.07
C CYS A 69 2.99 -4.20 -0.44
N GLY A 70 2.14 -4.75 0.42
CA GLY A 70 0.68 -4.81 0.19
C GLY A 70 0.27 -5.51 -1.11
N CYS A 71 1.13 -6.37 -1.65
CA CYS A 71 0.81 -7.22 -2.78
C CYS A 71 0.38 -8.60 -2.25
N ASN A 72 -0.82 -9.04 -2.66
CA ASN A 72 -1.15 -10.47 -2.73
C ASN A 72 -0.20 -11.17 -3.71
#